data_AF-A0A5Q4YXE1-F1
#
_entry.id   AF-A0A5Q4YXE1-F1
#
_cell.length_a   1.000
_cell.length_b   1.000
_cell.length_c   1.000
_cell.angle_alpha   90.00
_cell.angle_beta   90.00
_cell.angle_gamma   90.00
#
_symmetry.space_group_name_H-M   'P 1'
#
loop_
_entity.id
_entity.type
_entity.pdbx_description
1 polymer ?
#
loop_
_entity_poly.entity_id
_entity_poly.type
_entity_poly.pdbx_seq_one_letter_code
_entity_poly.pdbx_strand_id
1 'polypeptide(L)'
;MKSLLNRRSVLAGPSHLVQDARASACAPSSPDDNEGATLAAAAEAACADAAAPASSPRPARPVTTLRPVPVVPSQVSSRGVQIADTAEVEWLAEEEALTPFRVFRSFAYSVSLLFHAKELAYYVALYQDGSLWRALKAADLEAAEAAFHHFEEQATRLSDGETRRAQLEAQNEQLARMIARSEVQAERLRSELQRRGTQEQTVASRQHQVRKDVSQLEAQRVAAQAHLNKTHRQIHQLNLTSNEAIPHLPSR
;
A
#
# COMPACT_ATOMS: atom_id res chain seq x y z
N MET A 1 33.44 -35.38 40.16
CA MET A 1 34.69 -35.02 40.88
C MET A 1 35.48 -34.05 40.03
N LYS A 2 35.98 -32.98 40.66
CA LYS A 2 36.64 -31.83 40.06
C LYS A 2 38.00 -32.23 39.47
N SER A 3 38.35 -31.72 38.29
CA SER A 3 39.75 -31.50 37.94
C SER A 3 39.87 -30.19 37.17
N LEU A 4 40.41 -29.21 37.89
CA LEU A 4 40.96 -27.96 37.40
C LEU A 4 42.12 -28.27 36.46
N LEU A 5 42.28 -27.57 35.34
CA LEU A 5 43.59 -27.02 34.95
C LEU A 5 43.43 -25.97 33.85
N ASN A 6 44.06 -24.85 34.17
CA ASN A 6 43.97 -23.53 33.60
C ASN A 6 45.18 -23.31 32.66
N ARG A 7 45.00 -22.37 31.72
CA ARG A 7 46.02 -21.56 31.02
C ARG A 7 47.07 -22.25 30.15
N ARG A 8 47.07 -21.85 28.87
CA ARG A 8 48.18 -21.10 28.26
C ARG A 8 47.66 -20.28 27.06
N SER A 9 47.40 -19.01 27.33
CA SER A 9 47.58 -17.92 26.36
C SER A 9 49.07 -17.80 26.03
N VAL A 10 49.42 -17.33 24.81
CA VAL A 10 50.55 -16.41 24.52
C VAL A 10 50.78 -16.27 22.99
N LEU A 11 50.87 -15.00 22.53
CA LEU A 11 51.51 -14.45 21.31
C LEU A 11 50.80 -14.67 19.96
N ALA A 12 50.72 -13.72 19.03
CA ALA A 12 51.24 -12.36 18.89
C ALA A 12 50.61 -11.72 17.63
N GLY A 13 50.60 -10.38 17.56
CA GLY A 13 50.68 -9.65 16.28
C GLY A 13 49.50 -8.75 15.93
N PRO A 14 49.68 -7.41 15.99
CA PRO A 14 48.68 -6.42 15.61
C PRO A 14 48.83 -6.02 14.13
N SER A 15 47.76 -6.12 13.34
CA SER A 15 47.71 -5.48 12.02
C SER A 15 46.73 -4.31 12.05
N HIS A 16 47.33 -3.13 12.10
CA HIS A 16 46.75 -1.81 11.93
C HIS A 16 45.86 -1.73 10.67
N LEU A 17 44.63 -1.24 10.81
CA LEU A 17 43.96 -0.55 9.72
C LEU A 17 44.25 0.95 9.84
N VAL A 18 44.85 1.46 8.78
CA VAL A 18 45.19 2.86 8.54
C VAL A 18 43.92 3.70 8.61
N GLN A 19 43.93 4.69 9.50
CA GLN A 19 43.02 5.84 9.47
C GLN A 19 43.54 6.82 8.41
N ASP A 20 42.71 7.13 7.42
CA ASP A 20 42.84 8.40 6.69
C ASP A 20 41.82 9.38 7.26
N ALA A 21 42.34 10.34 8.03
CA ALA A 21 41.68 11.57 8.37
C ALA A 21 42.61 12.74 8.04
N ARG A 22 42.24 13.53 7.02
CA ARG A 22 42.60 14.95 6.89
C ARG A 22 41.30 15.69 6.58
N ALA A 23 40.68 16.31 7.60
CA ALA A 23 40.95 17.66 8.13
C ALA A 23 40.34 18.74 7.21
N SER A 24 39.13 19.25 7.49
CA SER A 24 38.76 20.30 8.45
C SER A 24 39.20 21.72 8.09
N ALA A 25 38.20 22.60 7.85
CA ALA A 25 37.96 23.92 8.46
C ALA A 25 36.89 24.65 7.59
N CYS A 26 35.91 25.42 8.05
CA CYS A 26 35.71 26.17 9.29
C CYS A 26 34.20 26.47 9.50
N ALA A 27 33.75 26.52 10.76
CA ALA A 27 32.39 26.89 11.23
C ALA A 27 32.23 28.43 11.39
N PRO A 28 31.24 29.04 12.10
CA PRO A 28 29.93 28.58 12.64
C PRO A 28 28.74 29.61 12.50
N SER A 29 27.49 29.19 12.75
CA SER A 29 26.49 29.99 13.52
C SER A 29 25.16 29.21 13.70
N SER A 30 24.83 28.88 14.96
CA SER A 30 23.58 28.29 15.47
C SER A 30 22.44 29.34 15.60
N PRO A 31 21.28 29.05 16.22
CA PRO A 31 20.47 27.82 16.35
C PRO A 31 18.98 28.06 15.91
N ASP A 32 18.17 27.01 15.82
CA ASP A 32 16.78 26.94 16.36
C ASP A 32 15.99 25.74 15.78
N ASP A 33 15.87 24.71 16.63
CA ASP A 33 14.67 23.95 16.98
C ASP A 33 13.76 23.30 15.91
N ASN A 34 13.96 21.97 15.80
CA ASN A 34 12.97 20.92 16.15
C ASN A 34 12.25 20.19 14.99
N GLU A 35 12.94 19.22 14.38
CA GLU A 35 12.30 18.00 13.82
C GLU A 35 13.18 16.75 14.06
N GLY A 36 12.52 15.68 14.51
CA GLY A 36 12.55 14.39 13.81
C GLY A 36 13.82 13.53 13.85
N ALA A 37 13.72 12.45 14.65
CA ALA A 37 14.27 11.11 14.40
C ALA A 37 15.77 10.85 14.60
N THR A 38 16.08 9.99 15.58
CA THR A 38 17.06 8.91 15.41
C THR A 38 16.65 7.67 16.22
N LEU A 39 16.47 6.57 15.51
CA LEU A 39 16.57 5.20 16.02
C LEU A 39 18.05 4.81 16.10
N ALA A 40 18.47 4.23 17.22
CA ALA A 40 19.63 3.32 17.26
C ALA A 40 19.53 2.33 18.43
N ALA A 41 19.54 1.03 18.07
CA ALA A 41 20.26 -0.10 18.69
C ALA A 41 19.97 -0.46 20.18
N ALA A 42 19.93 -1.72 20.66
CA ALA A 42 20.23 -3.06 20.17
C ALA A 42 19.67 -4.12 21.16
N ALA A 43 19.51 -5.36 20.66
CA ALA A 43 19.64 -6.68 21.35
C ALA A 43 18.69 -6.99 22.55
N GLU A 44 18.18 -8.20 22.82
CA GLU A 44 18.64 -9.57 22.54
C GLU A 44 17.52 -10.59 22.92
N ALA A 45 17.68 -11.83 22.44
CA ALA A 45 17.18 -13.11 22.99
C ALA A 45 15.67 -13.49 22.91
N ALA A 46 15.37 -14.56 22.15
CA ALA A 46 15.03 -15.89 22.70
C ALA A 46 14.27 -16.75 21.67
N CYS A 47 14.72 -18.00 21.51
CA CYS A 47 14.07 -19.03 20.71
C CYS A 47 12.79 -19.52 21.41
N ALA A 48 11.64 -19.50 20.73
CA ALA A 48 10.49 -20.32 21.08
C ALA A 48 9.62 -20.58 19.85
N ASP A 49 9.54 -21.87 19.54
CA ASP A 49 8.54 -22.62 18.80
C ASP A 49 7.15 -21.96 18.68
N ALA A 50 6.66 -21.83 17.44
CA ALA A 50 5.24 -21.97 17.07
C ALA A 50 5.10 -21.91 15.54
N ALA A 51 4.98 -23.08 14.93
CA ALA A 51 4.46 -23.21 13.57
C ALA A 51 3.05 -22.58 13.49
N ALA A 52 2.96 -21.39 12.87
CA ALA A 52 1.69 -20.79 12.51
C ALA A 52 1.21 -21.41 11.19
N PRO A 53 0.01 -22.02 11.12
CA PRO A 53 -0.50 -22.57 9.89
C PRO A 53 -0.80 -21.45 8.90
N ALA A 54 -0.50 -21.73 7.63
CA ALA A 54 -0.85 -20.92 6.49
C ALA A 54 -2.29 -20.41 6.61
N SER A 55 -2.44 -19.09 6.65
CA SER A 55 -3.73 -18.43 6.57
C SER A 55 -4.36 -18.74 5.21
N SER A 56 -5.34 -19.64 5.23
CA SER A 56 -6.21 -19.96 4.10
C SER A 56 -6.78 -18.67 3.47
N PRO A 57 -6.93 -18.62 2.14
CA PRO A 57 -7.57 -17.48 1.47
C PRO A 57 -9.01 -17.34 2.00
N ARG A 58 -9.26 -16.24 2.71
CA ARG A 58 -10.60 -15.90 3.20
C ARG A 58 -11.52 -15.76 1.98
N PRO A 59 -12.65 -16.48 1.92
CA PRO A 59 -13.57 -16.37 0.79
C PRO A 59 -14.08 -14.93 0.69
N ALA A 60 -14.02 -14.39 -0.53
CA ALA A 60 -14.57 -13.09 -0.87
C ALA A 60 -16.05 -13.05 -0.42
N ARG A 61 -16.39 -12.13 0.47
CA ARG A 61 -17.78 -11.93 0.90
C ARG A 61 -18.60 -11.51 -0.34
N PRO A 62 -19.72 -12.18 -0.63
CA PRO A 62 -20.56 -11.79 -1.75
C PRO A 62 -21.10 -10.38 -1.52
N VAL A 63 -20.92 -9.52 -2.53
CA VAL A 63 -21.47 -8.17 -2.55
C VAL A 63 -22.99 -8.30 -2.68
N THR A 64 -23.71 -7.95 -1.61
CA THR A 64 -25.17 -7.96 -1.60
C THR A 64 -25.68 -7.04 -2.70
N THR A 65 -26.40 -7.61 -3.67
CA THR A 65 -27.04 -6.88 -4.75
C THR A 65 -28.10 -5.93 -4.18
N LEU A 66 -28.06 -4.67 -4.64
CA LEU A 66 -29.04 -3.64 -4.28
C LEU A 66 -30.42 -4.05 -4.79
N ARG A 67 -31.34 -4.35 -3.86
CA ARG A 67 -32.77 -4.51 -4.20
C ARG A 67 -33.42 -3.13 -4.22
N PRO A 68 -34.19 -2.77 -5.27
CA PRO A 68 -34.96 -1.53 -5.30
C PRO A 68 -35.94 -1.50 -4.13
N VAL A 69 -35.93 -0.43 -3.35
CA VAL A 69 -36.97 -0.17 -2.35
C VAL A 69 -38.18 0.39 -3.09
N PRO A 70 -39.36 -0.25 -3.01
CA PRO A 70 -40.56 0.29 -3.65
C PRO A 70 -40.98 1.58 -2.92
N VAL A 71 -41.04 2.68 -3.68
CA VAL A 71 -41.62 3.95 -3.21
C VAL A 71 -43.13 3.78 -3.25
N VAL A 72 -43.73 3.30 -2.15
CA VAL A 72 -45.19 3.24 -2.02
C VAL A 72 -45.69 4.62 -1.61
N PRO A 73 -46.65 5.23 -2.34
CA PRO A 73 -47.22 6.51 -1.95
C PRO A 73 -48.07 6.31 -0.69
N SER A 74 -47.56 6.76 0.47
CA SER A 74 -48.41 6.92 1.65
C SER A 74 -49.42 8.03 1.37
N GLN A 75 -50.69 7.67 1.27
CA GLN A 75 -51.78 8.63 1.13
C GLN A 75 -51.98 9.34 2.47
N VAL A 76 -51.81 10.66 2.47
CA VAL A 76 -52.12 11.52 3.62
C VAL A 76 -53.63 11.67 3.70
N SER A 77 -54.27 11.00 4.66
CA SER A 77 -55.67 11.24 5.02
C SER A 77 -55.71 11.95 6.38
N SER A 78 -55.22 13.18 6.46
CA SER A 78 -55.46 14.06 7.61
C SER A 78 -56.72 14.88 7.34
N ARG A 79 -57.68 14.83 8.28
CA ARG A 79 -58.87 15.69 8.23
C ARG A 79 -58.42 17.15 8.30
N GLY A 80 -58.83 17.98 7.34
CA GLY A 80 -58.50 19.41 7.30
C GLY A 80 -57.33 19.80 6.40
N VAL A 81 -56.71 18.86 5.69
CA VAL A 81 -55.66 19.12 4.70
C VAL A 81 -56.18 18.82 3.30
N GLN A 82 -55.97 19.74 2.37
CA GLN A 82 -56.35 19.62 0.96
C GLN A 82 -55.09 19.53 0.10
N ILE A 83 -55.17 18.81 -1.01
CA ILE A 83 -54.09 18.83 -2.01
C ILE A 83 -54.08 20.21 -2.64
N ALA A 84 -52.95 20.91 -2.55
CA ALA A 84 -52.76 22.20 -3.18
C ALA A 84 -52.25 22.00 -4.61
N ASP A 85 -52.63 22.90 -5.51
CA ASP A 85 -52.03 22.93 -6.84
C ASP A 85 -50.56 23.36 -6.69
N THR A 86 -49.65 22.62 -7.33
CA THR A 86 -48.22 22.94 -7.31
C THR A 86 -47.96 24.26 -8.02
N ALA A 87 -48.71 24.58 -9.07
CA ALA A 87 -48.57 25.84 -9.79
C ALA A 87 -48.97 27.05 -8.94
N GLU A 88 -50.00 26.91 -8.10
CA GLU A 88 -50.42 27.94 -7.14
C GLU A 88 -49.32 28.23 -6.13
N VAL A 89 -48.72 27.17 -5.56
CA VAL A 89 -47.65 27.33 -4.55
C VAL A 89 -46.37 27.89 -5.15
N GLU A 90 -46.00 27.49 -6.37
CA GLU A 90 -44.86 28.08 -7.08
C GLU A 90 -45.09 29.55 -7.38
N TRP A 91 -46.26 29.92 -7.91
CA TRP A 91 -46.61 31.31 -8.17
C TRP A 91 -46.61 32.17 -6.90
N LEU A 92 -47.20 31.67 -5.80
CA LEU A 92 -47.18 32.37 -4.51
C LEU A 92 -45.76 32.48 -3.93
N ALA A 93 -44.87 31.53 -4.22
CA ALA A 93 -43.47 31.60 -3.83
C ALA A 93 -42.69 32.64 -4.66
N GLU A 94 -42.96 32.74 -5.96
CA GLU A 94 -42.38 33.77 -6.84
C GLU A 94 -42.82 35.18 -6.46
N GLU A 95 -44.07 35.35 -6.01
CA GLU A 95 -44.56 36.63 -5.49
C GLU A 95 -44.03 36.99 -4.09
N GLU A 96 -43.15 36.16 -3.50
CA GLU A 96 -42.68 36.27 -2.11
C GLU A 96 -43.85 36.38 -1.10
N ALA A 97 -45.00 35.81 -1.45
CA ALA A 97 -46.24 35.89 -0.67
C ALA A 97 -46.33 34.82 0.43
N LEU A 98 -45.33 33.93 0.50
CA LEU A 98 -45.23 32.82 1.44
C LEU A 98 -44.07 33.05 2.40
N THR A 99 -44.36 33.04 3.70
CA THR A 99 -43.34 33.13 4.75
C THR A 99 -42.99 31.73 5.26
N PRO A 100 -41.73 31.28 5.19
CA PRO A 100 -41.34 29.98 5.70
C PRO A 100 -41.31 29.96 7.22
N PHE A 101 -42.07 29.05 7.83
CA PHE A 101 -42.08 28.80 9.27
C PHE A 101 -41.06 27.75 9.66
N ARG A 102 -40.97 26.68 8.86
CA ARG A 102 -40.05 25.57 9.10
C ARG A 102 -39.59 24.96 7.80
N VAL A 103 -38.31 24.62 7.72
CA VAL A 103 -37.73 23.92 6.58
C VAL A 103 -36.95 22.72 7.09
N PHE A 104 -37.24 21.54 6.55
CA PHE A 104 -36.48 20.32 6.73
C PHE A 104 -35.76 20.00 5.42
N ARG A 105 -34.49 19.60 5.49
CA ARG A 105 -33.70 19.21 4.31
C ARG A 105 -32.96 17.91 4.62
N SER A 106 -33.10 16.93 3.73
CA SER A 106 -32.33 15.70 3.73
C SER A 106 -31.90 15.38 2.31
N PHE A 107 -30.61 15.56 2.03
CA PHE A 107 -30.03 15.42 0.68
C PHE A 107 -30.82 16.21 -0.38
N ALA A 108 -31.30 15.54 -1.45
CA ALA A 108 -32.06 16.16 -2.53
C ALA A 108 -33.52 16.48 -2.14
N TYR A 109 -34.00 16.05 -0.98
CA TYR A 109 -35.38 16.25 -0.55
C TYR A 109 -35.47 17.39 0.47
N SER A 110 -36.46 18.25 0.31
CA SER A 110 -36.76 19.28 1.32
C SER A 110 -38.24 19.48 1.50
N VAL A 111 -38.65 19.72 2.75
CA VAL A 111 -40.03 20.00 3.12
C VAL A 111 -40.09 21.38 3.74
N SER A 112 -41.01 22.22 3.28
CA SER A 112 -41.20 23.57 3.81
C SER A 112 -42.63 23.75 4.29
N LEU A 113 -42.79 24.19 5.54
CA LEU A 113 -44.04 24.73 6.06
C LEU A 113 -44.03 26.24 5.81
N LEU A 114 -45.00 26.70 5.03
CA LEU A 114 -45.11 28.05 4.51
C LEU A 114 -46.43 28.66 4.99
N PHE A 115 -46.44 29.94 5.32
CA PHE A 115 -47.62 30.67 5.75
C PHE A 115 -47.96 31.78 4.76
N HIS A 116 -49.22 31.82 4.35
CA HIS A 116 -49.73 32.87 3.48
C HIS A 116 -50.56 33.87 4.30
N ALA A 117 -49.98 35.04 4.57
CA ALA A 117 -50.59 36.03 5.46
C ALA A 117 -51.90 36.63 4.93
N LYS A 118 -52.09 36.72 3.60
CA LYS A 118 -53.30 37.32 3.01
C LYS A 118 -54.55 36.45 3.19
N GLU A 119 -54.41 35.13 3.02
CA GLU A 119 -55.53 34.19 3.20
C GLU A 119 -55.55 33.51 4.58
N LEU A 120 -54.54 33.77 5.42
CA LEU A 120 -54.32 33.08 6.70
C LEU A 120 -54.31 31.55 6.54
N ALA A 121 -53.69 31.08 5.45
CA ALA A 121 -53.60 29.66 5.11
C ALA A 121 -52.16 29.15 5.22
N TYR A 122 -52.02 27.87 5.52
CA TYR A 122 -50.75 27.19 5.61
C TYR A 122 -50.55 26.29 4.39
N TYR A 123 -49.35 26.30 3.84
CA TYR A 123 -48.93 25.45 2.75
C TYR A 123 -47.78 24.56 3.20
N VAL A 124 -47.83 23.28 2.87
CA VAL A 124 -46.75 22.33 3.12
C VAL A 124 -46.27 21.83 1.78
N ALA A 125 -45.02 22.13 1.44
CA ALA A 125 -44.42 21.84 0.16
C ALA A 125 -43.28 20.83 0.30
N LEU A 126 -43.34 19.73 -0.44
CA LEU A 126 -42.28 18.74 -0.60
C LEU A 126 -41.59 18.99 -1.94
N TYR A 127 -40.29 19.25 -1.88
CA TYR A 127 -39.41 19.46 -3.01
C TYR A 127 -38.47 18.27 -3.21
N GLN A 128 -38.15 17.98 -4.46
CA GLN A 128 -37.12 17.04 -4.88
C GLN A 128 -36.17 17.77 -5.84
N ASP A 129 -34.89 17.84 -5.48
CA ASP A 129 -33.84 18.52 -6.23
C ASP A 129 -34.22 19.97 -6.62
N GLY A 130 -34.87 20.67 -5.69
CA GLY A 130 -35.38 22.03 -5.90
C GLY A 130 -36.70 22.13 -6.69
N SER A 131 -37.17 21.06 -7.31
CA SER A 131 -38.48 21.04 -7.99
C SER A 131 -39.60 20.73 -7.00
N LEU A 132 -40.71 21.47 -7.06
CA LEU A 132 -41.87 21.18 -6.22
C LEU A 132 -42.52 19.88 -6.68
N TRP A 133 -42.58 18.88 -5.80
CA TRP A 133 -43.15 17.58 -6.12
C TRP A 133 -44.59 17.44 -5.64
N ARG A 134 -44.86 17.89 -4.41
CA ARG A 134 -46.20 17.84 -3.81
C ARG A 134 -46.43 19.05 -2.93
N ALA A 135 -47.64 19.57 -2.94
CA ALA A 135 -48.07 20.62 -2.05
C ALA A 135 -49.41 20.28 -1.39
N LEU A 136 -49.56 20.70 -0.14
CA LEU A 136 -50.77 20.56 0.65
C LEU A 136 -51.16 21.92 1.23
N LYS A 137 -52.45 22.23 1.27
CA LYS A 137 -53.02 23.43 1.88
C LYS A 137 -53.81 23.04 3.14
N ALA A 138 -53.63 23.77 4.22
CA ALA A 138 -54.34 23.58 5.48
C ALA A 138 -54.81 24.94 6.01
N ALA A 139 -56.00 24.97 6.61
CA ALA A 139 -56.52 26.17 7.26
C ALA A 139 -55.94 26.35 8.67
N ASP A 140 -55.69 25.25 9.37
CA ASP A 140 -55.21 25.23 10.75
C ASP A 140 -53.73 24.88 10.82
N LEU A 141 -53.00 25.55 11.72
CA LEU A 141 -51.57 25.30 11.93
C LEU A 141 -51.31 23.84 12.37
N GLU A 142 -52.12 23.30 13.27
CA GLU A 142 -51.97 21.92 13.78
C GLU A 142 -52.10 20.89 12.66
N ALA A 143 -53.04 21.10 11.73
CA ALA A 143 -53.21 20.24 10.56
C ALA A 143 -52.01 20.36 9.58
N ALA A 144 -51.46 21.57 9.43
CA ALA A 144 -50.27 21.82 8.61
C ALA A 144 -49.01 21.18 9.22
N GLU A 145 -48.83 21.25 10.54
CA GLU A 145 -47.72 20.61 11.26
C GLU A 145 -47.78 19.08 11.14
N ALA A 146 -48.98 18.48 11.29
CA ALA A 146 -49.15 17.04 11.08
C ALA A 146 -48.80 16.62 9.63
N ALA A 147 -49.20 17.42 8.64
CA ALA A 147 -48.83 17.18 7.25
C ALA A 147 -47.31 17.36 7.00
N PHE A 148 -46.70 18.36 7.63
CA PHE A 148 -45.26 18.60 7.59
C PHE A 148 -44.47 17.40 8.13
N HIS A 149 -44.85 16.87 9.30
CA HIS A 149 -44.20 15.69 9.87
C HIS A 149 -44.35 14.45 9.00
N HIS A 150 -45.50 14.28 8.34
CA HIS A 150 -45.65 13.18 7.40
C HIS A 150 -44.70 13.31 6.19
N PHE A 151 -44.56 14.51 5.62
CA PHE A 151 -43.60 14.75 4.55
C PHE A 151 -42.15 14.65 5.02
N GLU A 152 -41.84 15.02 6.27
CA GLU A 152 -40.53 14.81 6.90
C GLU A 152 -40.18 13.31 6.96
N GLU A 153 -41.11 12.47 7.41
CA GLU A 153 -40.93 11.02 7.40
C GLU A 153 -40.76 10.47 5.98
N GLN A 154 -41.54 10.95 5.01
CA GLN A 154 -41.42 10.56 3.61
C GLN A 154 -40.06 10.96 3.03
N ALA A 155 -39.62 12.20 3.24
CA ALA A 155 -38.34 12.71 2.79
C ALA A 155 -37.17 11.93 3.41
N THR A 156 -37.27 11.59 4.71
CA THR A 156 -36.28 10.76 5.40
C THR A 156 -36.16 9.39 4.74
N ARG A 157 -37.28 8.69 4.53
CA ARG A 157 -37.29 7.37 3.88
C ARG A 157 -36.73 7.38 2.46
N LEU A 158 -37.00 8.45 1.70
CA LEU A 158 -36.44 8.61 0.35
C LEU A 158 -34.93 8.85 0.40
N SER A 159 -34.46 9.64 1.38
CA SER A 159 -33.04 9.93 1.58
C SER A 159 -32.22 8.76 2.13
N ASP A 160 -32.85 7.74 2.71
CA ASP A 160 -32.16 6.53 3.18
C ASP A 160 -31.41 5.82 2.03
N GLY A 161 -31.99 5.83 0.82
CA GLY A 161 -31.37 5.30 -0.38
C GLY A 161 -30.11 6.07 -0.77
N GLU A 162 -30.17 7.40 -0.72
CA GLU A 162 -29.03 8.29 -1.01
C GLU A 162 -27.93 8.17 0.04
N THR A 163 -28.31 8.06 1.31
CA THR A 163 -27.38 7.79 2.42
C THR A 163 -26.61 6.49 2.18
N ARG A 164 -27.33 5.41 1.85
CA ARG A 164 -26.70 4.11 1.57
C ARG A 164 -25.81 4.15 0.34
N ARG A 165 -26.23 4.88 -0.70
CA ARG A 165 -25.43 5.09 -1.90
C ARG A 165 -24.11 5.80 -1.58
N ALA A 166 -24.15 6.92 -0.86
CA ALA A 166 -22.96 7.68 -0.49
C ALA A 166 -21.99 6.83 0.35
N GLN A 167 -22.50 6.02 1.28
CA GLN A 167 -21.69 5.10 2.06
C GLN A 167 -21.02 4.03 1.19
N LEU A 168 -21.75 3.43 0.24
CA LEU A 168 -21.20 2.42 -0.65
C LEU A 168 -20.16 3.01 -1.62
N GLU A 169 -20.37 4.22 -2.13
CA GLU A 169 -19.40 4.92 -2.96
C GLU A 169 -18.09 5.15 -2.20
N ALA A 170 -18.15 5.62 -0.95
CA ALA A 170 -16.97 5.79 -0.11
C ALA A 170 -16.25 4.46 0.19
N GLN A 171 -16.99 3.39 0.47
CA GLN A 171 -16.42 2.05 0.69
C GLN A 171 -15.74 1.51 -0.57
N ASN A 172 -16.36 1.69 -1.75
CA ASN A 172 -15.79 1.29 -3.03
C ASN A 172 -14.52 2.06 -3.34
N GLU A 173 -14.48 3.36 -3.08
CA GLU A 173 -13.27 4.17 -3.28
C GLU A 173 -12.13 3.74 -2.34
N GLN A 174 -12.45 3.41 -1.08
CA GLN A 174 -11.47 2.84 -0.15
C GLN A 174 -10.93 1.50 -0.65
N LEU A 175 -11.80 0.62 -1.15
CA LEU A 175 -11.41 -0.67 -1.70
C LEU A 175 -10.54 -0.50 -2.95
N ALA A 176 -10.91 0.40 -3.87
CA ALA A 176 -10.13 0.72 -5.05
C ALA A 176 -8.70 1.19 -4.69
N ARG A 177 -8.58 2.04 -3.66
CA ARG A 177 -7.27 2.47 -3.14
C ARG A 177 -6.44 1.31 -2.58
N MET A 178 -7.06 0.34 -1.90
CA MET A 178 -6.37 -0.86 -1.41
C MET A 178 -5.92 -1.77 -2.55
N ILE A 179 -6.77 -1.98 -3.55
CA ILE A 179 -6.45 -2.78 -4.74
C ILE A 179 -5.25 -2.16 -5.46
N ALA A 180 -5.29 -0.87 -5.77
CA ALA A 180 -4.19 -0.18 -6.45
C ALA A 180 -2.85 -0.31 -5.70
N ARG A 181 -2.86 -0.19 -4.36
CA ARG A 181 -1.65 -0.42 -3.53
C ARG A 181 -1.15 -1.85 -3.65
N SER A 182 -2.04 -2.83 -3.63
CA SER A 182 -1.68 -4.24 -3.74
C SER A 182 -1.12 -4.59 -5.13
N GLU A 183 -1.65 -3.99 -6.19
CA GLU A 183 -1.17 -4.17 -7.56
C GLU A 183 0.24 -3.59 -7.74
N VAL A 184 0.49 -2.40 -7.20
CA VAL A 184 1.83 -1.80 -7.19
C VAL A 184 2.83 -2.69 -6.43
N GLN A 185 2.43 -3.27 -5.30
CA GLN A 185 3.28 -4.20 -4.56
C GLN A 185 3.55 -5.48 -5.34
N ALA A 186 2.52 -6.06 -5.97
CA ALA A 186 2.66 -7.26 -6.78
C ALA A 186 3.59 -7.03 -7.98
N GLU A 187 3.49 -5.87 -8.64
CA GLU A 187 4.33 -5.53 -9.78
C GLU A 187 5.79 -5.32 -9.39
N ARG A 188 6.03 -4.64 -8.25
CA ARG A 188 7.38 -4.52 -7.68
C ARG A 188 7.99 -5.89 -7.38
N LEU A 189 7.21 -6.79 -6.77
CA LEU A 189 7.69 -8.15 -6.46
C LEU A 189 7.99 -8.95 -7.73
N ARG A 190 7.14 -8.86 -8.76
CA ARG A 190 7.39 -9.50 -10.06
C ARG A 190 8.69 -8.99 -10.71
N SER A 191 8.88 -7.68 -10.75
CA SER A 191 10.10 -7.06 -11.28
C SER A 191 11.34 -7.52 -10.50
N GLU A 192 11.24 -7.59 -9.18
CA GLU A 192 12.34 -8.07 -8.34
C GLU A 192 12.67 -9.53 -8.60
N LEU A 193 11.68 -10.42 -8.69
CA LEU A 193 11.88 -11.83 -9.00
C LEU A 193 12.51 -12.01 -10.39
N GLN A 194 12.07 -11.25 -11.39
CA GLN A 194 12.66 -11.27 -12.72
C GLN A 194 14.14 -10.85 -12.68
N ARG A 195 14.45 -9.74 -11.99
CA ARG A 195 15.84 -9.27 -11.82
C ARG A 195 16.70 -10.32 -11.10
N ARG A 196 16.19 -10.91 -10.00
CA ARG A 196 16.89 -11.97 -9.27
C ARG A 196 17.19 -13.17 -10.18
N GLY A 197 16.21 -13.64 -10.95
CA GLY A 197 16.42 -14.73 -11.92
C GLY A 197 17.49 -14.42 -12.96
N THR A 198 17.52 -13.19 -13.51
CA THR A 198 18.59 -12.79 -14.46
C THR A 198 19.97 -12.73 -13.81
N GLN A 199 20.06 -12.27 -12.55
CA GLN A 199 21.30 -12.20 -11.81
C GLN A 199 21.83 -13.61 -11.48
N GLU A 200 20.94 -14.51 -11.04
CA GLU A 200 21.27 -15.91 -10.78
C GLU A 200 21.80 -16.61 -12.03
N GLN A 201 21.15 -16.42 -13.18
CA GLN A 201 21.61 -16.97 -14.45
C GLN A 201 23.00 -16.43 -14.85
N THR A 202 23.25 -15.15 -14.63
CA THR A 202 24.54 -14.51 -14.91
C THR A 202 25.63 -15.07 -14.02
N VAL A 203 25.37 -15.22 -12.72
CA VAL A 203 26.30 -15.81 -11.76
C VAL A 203 26.57 -17.27 -12.09
N ALA A 204 25.54 -18.06 -12.38
CA ALA A 204 25.68 -19.46 -12.78
C ALA A 204 26.54 -19.61 -14.05
N SER A 205 26.29 -18.77 -15.05
CA SER A 205 27.08 -18.75 -16.30
C SER A 205 28.54 -18.39 -16.04
N ARG A 206 28.80 -17.38 -15.20
CA ARG A 206 30.16 -17.00 -14.79
C ARG A 206 30.86 -18.12 -14.03
N GLN A 207 30.19 -18.78 -13.10
CA GLN A 207 30.76 -19.92 -12.37
C GLN A 207 31.13 -21.06 -13.31
N HIS A 208 30.27 -21.36 -14.29
CA HIS A 208 30.56 -22.37 -15.30
C HIS A 208 31.78 -21.99 -16.15
N GLN A 209 31.91 -20.72 -16.54
CA GLN A 209 33.08 -20.24 -17.27
C GLN A 209 34.36 -20.36 -16.44
N VAL A 210 34.33 -19.91 -15.18
CA VAL A 210 35.50 -20.04 -14.28
C VAL A 210 35.93 -21.50 -14.12
N ARG A 211 34.99 -22.44 -13.99
CA ARG A 211 35.32 -23.88 -13.93
C ARG A 211 36.00 -24.37 -15.21
N LYS A 212 35.55 -23.91 -16.38
CA LYS A 212 36.22 -24.21 -17.66
C LYS A 212 37.63 -23.65 -17.70
N ASP A 213 37.80 -22.38 -17.35
CA ASP A 213 39.09 -21.71 -17.37
C ASP A 213 40.09 -22.40 -16.42
N VAL A 214 39.66 -22.75 -15.20
CA VAL A 214 40.48 -23.51 -14.24
C VAL A 214 40.91 -24.85 -14.85
N SER A 215 40.00 -25.62 -15.43
CA SER A 215 40.34 -26.90 -16.05
C SER A 215 41.33 -26.77 -17.22
N GLN A 216 41.24 -25.68 -17.99
CA GLN A 216 42.16 -25.39 -19.08
C GLN A 216 43.55 -25.01 -18.56
N LEU A 217 43.61 -24.15 -17.53
CA LEU A 217 44.87 -23.76 -16.89
C LEU A 217 45.57 -24.95 -16.22
N GLU A 218 44.80 -25.85 -15.59
CA GLU A 218 45.33 -27.09 -15.03
C GLU A 218 45.92 -28.00 -16.11
N ALA A 219 45.22 -28.19 -17.23
CA ALA A 219 45.73 -28.95 -18.38
C ALA A 219 47.01 -28.33 -18.96
N GLN A 220 47.05 -27.00 -19.12
CA GLN A 220 48.23 -26.27 -19.58
C GLN A 220 49.41 -26.43 -18.62
N ARG A 221 49.17 -26.32 -17.31
CA ARG A 221 50.19 -26.52 -16.27
C ARG A 221 50.78 -27.92 -16.36
N VAL A 222 49.94 -28.96 -16.45
CA VAL A 222 50.40 -30.35 -16.55
C VAL A 222 51.24 -30.57 -17.82
N ALA A 223 50.81 -30.04 -18.96
CA ALA A 223 51.57 -30.11 -20.21
C ALA A 223 52.93 -29.41 -20.11
N ALA A 224 52.98 -28.21 -19.53
CA ALA A 224 54.22 -27.47 -19.31
C ALA A 224 55.18 -28.21 -18.35
N GLN A 225 54.66 -28.81 -17.28
CA GLN A 225 55.45 -29.63 -16.35
C GLN A 225 56.03 -30.87 -17.05
N ALA A 226 55.24 -31.54 -17.89
CA ALA A 226 55.72 -32.67 -18.68
C ALA A 226 56.84 -32.25 -19.66
N HIS A 227 56.72 -31.08 -20.30
CA HIS A 227 57.76 -30.52 -21.16
C HIS A 227 59.05 -30.20 -20.39
N LEU A 228 58.94 -29.54 -19.23
CA LEU A 228 60.09 -29.26 -18.35
C LEU A 228 60.82 -30.57 -18.02
N ASN A 229 60.10 -31.57 -17.51
CA ASN A 229 60.69 -32.87 -17.16
C ASN A 229 61.39 -33.53 -18.36
N LYS A 230 60.81 -33.44 -19.57
CA LYS A 230 61.43 -33.94 -20.80
C LYS A 230 62.74 -33.20 -21.11
N THR A 231 62.75 -31.87 -21.08
CA THR A 231 63.96 -31.07 -21.35
C THR A 231 65.05 -31.28 -20.30
N HIS A 232 64.70 -31.44 -19.03
CA HIS A 232 65.66 -31.73 -17.96
C HIS A 232 66.35 -33.07 -18.17
N ARG A 233 65.60 -34.10 -18.57
CA ARG A 233 66.17 -35.41 -18.94
C ARG A 233 67.13 -35.30 -20.13
N GLN A 234 66.78 -34.49 -21.14
CA GLN A 234 67.66 -34.24 -22.30
C GLN A 234 68.96 -33.55 -21.89
N ILE A 235 68.90 -32.52 -21.04
CA ILE A 235 70.10 -31.84 -20.51
C ILE A 235 70.98 -32.82 -19.73
N HIS A 236 70.39 -33.63 -18.87
CA HIS A 236 71.15 -34.63 -18.11
C HIS A 236 71.85 -35.64 -19.02
N GLN A 237 71.16 -36.12 -20.06
CA GLN A 237 71.74 -37.03 -21.06
C GLN A 237 72.91 -36.37 -21.79
N LEU A 238 72.77 -35.11 -22.23
CA LEU A 238 73.86 -34.37 -22.90
C LEU A 238 75.08 -34.16 -21.98
N ASN A 239 74.85 -33.87 -20.69
CA ASN A 239 75.93 -33.72 -19.71
C ASN A 239 76.69 -35.03 -19.45
N LEU A 240 76.00 -36.17 -19.42
CA LEU A 240 76.65 -37.48 -19.29
C LEU A 240 77.54 -37.76 -20.51
N THR A 241 77.01 -37.59 -21.72
CA THR A 241 77.79 -37.78 -22.96
C THR A 241 78.98 -36.82 -23.07
N SER A 242 78.84 -35.59 -22.55
CA SER A 242 79.93 -34.60 -22.55
C SER A 242 81.01 -34.92 -21.51
N ASN A 243 80.67 -35.45 -20.33
CA ASN A 243 81.66 -35.83 -19.31
C ASN A 243 82.47 -37.05 -19.73
N GLU A 244 81.87 -38.01 -20.43
CA GLU A 244 82.59 -39.15 -21.02
C GLU A 244 83.59 -38.72 -22.12
N ALA A 245 83.35 -37.56 -22.75
CA ALA A 245 84.21 -37.00 -23.78
C ALA A 245 85.39 -36.15 -23.23
N ILE A 246 85.49 -35.92 -21.91
CA ILE A 246 86.64 -35.24 -21.29
C ILE A 246 87.70 -36.32 -21.00
N PRO A 247 88.82 -36.36 -21.76
CA PRO A 247 89.82 -37.41 -21.63
C PRO A 247 90.48 -37.34 -20.25
N HIS A 248 90.45 -38.45 -19.52
CA HIS A 248 91.29 -38.66 -18.36
C HIS A 248 92.76 -38.55 -18.83
N LEU A 249 93.41 -37.41 -18.58
CA LEU A 249 94.85 -37.31 -18.75
C LEU A 249 95.49 -38.26 -17.72
N PRO A 250 96.26 -39.28 -18.14
CA PRO A 250 96.86 -40.21 -17.19
C PRO A 250 97.83 -39.45 -16.28
N SER A 251 97.54 -39.45 -14.98
CA SER A 251 98.46 -39.00 -13.94
C SER A 251 99.68 -39.93 -13.94
N ARG A 252 100.85 -39.32 -14.17
CA ARG A 252 102.19 -39.91 -14.16
C ARG A 252 102.56 -40.50 -12.80
#